data_AF-A0A925KYH7-F1
#
_entry.id   AF-A0A925KYH7-F1
#
_cell.length_a   1.000
_cell.length_b   1.000
_cell.length_c   1.000
_cell.angle_alpha   90.00
_cell.angle_beta   90.00
_cell.angle_gamma   90.00
#
_symmetry.space_group_name_H-M   'P 1'
#
loop_
_entity.id
_entity.type
_entity.pdbx_description
1 polymer ?
#
loop_
_entity_poly.entity_id
_entity_poly.type
_entity_poly.pdbx_seq_one_letter_code
_entity_poly.pdbx_strand_id
1 'polypeptide(L)'
;MNWFLISLLSSFGLIMGLLAINGYTQKIEPILWLLMTIFATLVLSKNNAYKPFLHGLLIGLAWGILNGFIQSLFFDSYMANNPLLRKNFDKVTFMPPRYFPLLTGPIMGLVAGGVLGGLTILIRRIFPAT
;
A
#
# COMPACT_ATOMS: atom_id res chain seq x y z
N MET A 1 12.91 16.89 1.79
CA MET A 1 12.16 15.62 1.63
C MET A 1 12.94 14.58 2.42
N ASN A 2 12.33 13.84 3.34
CA ASN A 2 13.02 12.81 4.12
C ASN A 2 12.91 11.47 3.39
N TRP A 3 13.85 11.23 2.47
CA TRP A 3 13.87 10.02 1.64
C TRP A 3 14.07 8.75 2.45
N PHE A 4 14.83 8.80 3.54
CA PHE A 4 14.98 7.65 4.43
C PHE A 4 13.63 7.22 5.02
N LEU A 5 12.84 8.18 5.50
CA LEU A 5 11.51 7.90 6.05
C LEU A 5 10.55 7.37 4.99
N ILE A 6 10.59 7.93 3.78
CA ILE A 6 9.78 7.44 2.64
C ILE A 6 10.16 5.99 2.34
N SER A 7 11.44 5.68 2.17
CA SER A 7 11.89 4.33 1.84
C SER A 7 11.56 3.33 2.96
N LEU A 8 11.78 3.71 4.22
CA LEU A 8 11.46 2.87 5.37
C LEU A 8 9.97 2.55 5.43
N LEU A 9 9.11 3.57 5.35
CA LEU A 9 7.66 3.36 5.37
C LEU A 9 7.16 2.71 4.09
N SER A 10 7.85 2.80 2.96
CA SER A 10 7.48 2.13 1.71
C SER A 10 7.70 0.62 1.75
N SER A 11 8.64 0.13 2.56
CA SER A 11 8.95 -1.31 2.73
C SER A 11 7.73 -2.15 3.14
N PHE A 12 6.77 -1.51 3.78
CA PHE A 12 5.45 -2.03 4.11
C PHE A 12 4.69 -2.60 2.90
N GLY A 13 4.82 -1.98 1.73
CA GLY A 13 4.25 -2.52 0.48
C GLY A 13 4.88 -3.85 0.07
N LEU A 14 6.19 -4.00 0.25
CA LEU A 14 6.89 -5.27 0.00
C LEU A 14 6.43 -6.34 0.98
N ILE A 15 6.37 -6.01 2.28
CA ILE A 15 5.91 -6.93 3.32
C ILE A 15 4.49 -7.40 3.01
N MET A 16 3.59 -6.49 2.65
CA MET A 16 2.22 -6.83 2.25
C MET A 16 2.17 -7.73 1.02
N GLY A 17 2.98 -7.45 -0.01
CA GLY A 17 3.09 -8.32 -1.17
C GLY A 17 3.52 -9.74 -0.80
N LEU A 18 4.55 -9.86 0.05
CA LEU A 18 5.04 -11.15 0.52
C LEU A 18 3.99 -11.90 1.37
N LEU A 19 3.25 -11.22 2.23
CA LEU A 19 2.17 -11.83 3.00
C LEU A 19 1.02 -12.28 2.09
N ALA A 20 0.68 -11.48 1.08
CA ALA A 20 -0.40 -11.76 0.13
C ALA A 20 -0.09 -13.00 -0.72
N ILE A 21 1.13 -13.14 -1.25
CA ILE A 21 1.51 -14.33 -2.04
C ILE A 21 1.47 -15.62 -1.21
N ASN A 22 1.63 -15.54 0.11
CA ASN A 22 1.53 -16.68 1.04
C ASN A 22 0.09 -16.92 1.53
N GLY A 23 -0.89 -16.12 1.09
CA GLY A 23 -2.31 -16.31 1.43
C GLY A 23 -2.72 -15.80 2.82
N TYR A 24 -1.82 -15.14 3.56
CA TYR A 24 -2.09 -14.68 4.93
C TYR A 24 -3.06 -13.49 4.99
N THR A 25 -3.30 -12.79 3.87
CA THR A 25 -4.05 -11.53 3.85
C THR A 25 -5.53 -11.67 3.47
N GLN A 26 -5.99 -12.81 2.93
CA GLN A 26 -7.30 -12.95 2.23
C GLN A 26 -8.53 -12.29 2.91
N LYS A 27 -8.59 -12.27 4.25
CA LYS A 27 -9.72 -11.70 5.01
C LYS A 27 -9.37 -10.44 5.78
N ILE A 28 -8.08 -10.21 6.03
CA ILE A 28 -7.60 -9.16 6.92
C ILE A 28 -6.86 -8.05 6.18
N GLU A 29 -6.72 -8.15 4.86
CA GLU A 29 -5.99 -7.18 4.04
C GLU A 29 -6.45 -5.73 4.26
N PRO A 30 -7.77 -5.40 4.30
CA PRO A 30 -8.21 -4.04 4.58
C PRO A 30 -7.81 -3.56 5.98
N ILE A 31 -7.82 -4.46 6.97
CA ILE A 31 -7.44 -4.16 8.36
C ILE A 31 -5.93 -3.90 8.43
N LEU A 32 -5.11 -4.69 7.76
CA LEU A 32 -3.66 -4.49 7.69
C LEU A 32 -3.32 -3.14 7.04
N TRP A 33 -3.93 -2.81 5.91
CA TRP A 33 -3.75 -1.52 5.25
C TRP A 33 -4.17 -0.35 6.14
N LEU A 34 -5.28 -0.49 6.88
CA LEU A 34 -5.72 0.53 7.83
C LEU A 34 -4.70 0.74 8.95
N LEU A 35 -4.23 -0.34 9.58
CA LEU A 35 -3.24 -0.28 10.65
C LEU A 35 -1.93 0.36 10.17
N MET A 36 -1.46 -0.02 8.99
CA MET A 36 -0.26 0.55 8.37
C MET A 36 -0.45 2.04 8.04
N THR A 37 -1.63 2.43 7.55
CA THR A 37 -1.97 3.83 7.27
C THR A 37 -1.97 4.66 8.54
N ILE A 38 -2.58 4.17 9.61
CA ILE A 38 -2.59 4.85 10.92
C ILE A 38 -1.16 4.99 11.43
N PHE A 39 -0.40 3.91 11.46
CA PHE A 39 0.99 3.92 11.94
C PHE A 39 1.86 4.89 11.14
N ALA A 40 1.85 4.80 9.80
CA ALA A 40 2.63 5.67 8.93
C ALA A 40 2.23 7.14 9.08
N THR A 41 0.94 7.43 9.26
CA THR A 41 0.43 8.78 9.51
C THR A 41 0.96 9.34 10.83
N LEU A 42 0.94 8.56 11.91
CA LEU A 42 1.46 8.96 13.22
C LEU A 42 2.98 9.19 13.20
N VAL A 43 3.72 8.35 12.47
CA VAL A 43 5.17 8.53 12.31
C VAL A 43 5.47 9.78 11.48
N LEU A 44 4.78 9.98 10.36
CA LEU A 44 4.96 11.17 9.52
C LEU A 44 4.58 12.45 10.24
N SER A 45 3.50 12.45 11.01
CA SER A 45 3.04 13.65 11.71
C SER A 45 4.10 14.16 12.70
N LYS A 46 4.77 13.24 13.41
CA LYS A 46 5.82 13.54 14.40
C LYS A 46 7.19 13.91 13.82
N ASN A 47 7.52 13.50 12.60
CA ASN A 47 8.86 13.65 12.03
C ASN A 47 9.11 14.96 11.25
N ASN A 48 8.31 16.01 11.45
CA ASN A 48 8.46 17.34 10.81
C ASN A 48 8.78 17.32 9.29
N ALA A 49 8.28 16.32 8.58
CA ALA A 49 8.42 16.18 7.15
C ALA A 49 7.97 17.45 6.41
N TYR A 50 8.90 18.10 5.70
CA TYR A 50 8.61 19.19 4.77
C TYR A 50 7.74 18.64 3.63
N LYS A 51 6.53 19.21 3.43
CA LYS A 51 5.49 18.70 2.49
C LYS A 51 4.94 17.32 2.91
N PRO A 52 4.12 17.24 3.98
CA PRO A 52 3.55 15.98 4.49
C PRO A 52 2.68 15.24 3.47
N PHE A 53 1.90 15.97 2.67
CA PHE A 53 1.07 15.37 1.62
C PHE A 53 1.90 14.61 0.59
N LEU A 54 3.00 15.22 0.12
CA LEU A 54 3.86 14.61 -0.88
C LEU A 54 4.61 13.38 -0.34
N HIS A 55 5.01 13.39 0.94
CA HIS A 55 5.53 12.17 1.57
C HIS A 55 4.50 11.05 1.53
N GLY A 56 3.25 11.37 1.92
CA GLY A 56 2.21 10.37 1.94
C GLY A 56 1.88 9.79 0.56
N LEU A 57 1.78 10.65 -0.45
CA LEU A 57 1.61 10.23 -1.84
C LEU A 57 2.72 9.29 -2.32
N LEU A 58 3.99 9.63 -2.05
CA LEU A 58 5.13 8.81 -2.48
C LEU A 58 5.15 7.46 -1.76
N ILE A 59 4.84 7.43 -0.47
CA ILE A 59 4.75 6.18 0.32
C ILE A 59 3.62 5.30 -0.22
N GLY A 60 2.42 5.86 -0.40
CA GLY A 60 1.28 5.10 -0.94
C GLY A 60 1.53 4.59 -2.35
N LEU A 61 2.11 5.41 -3.23
CA LEU A 61 2.49 4.99 -4.58
C LEU A 61 3.48 3.82 -4.53
N ALA A 62 4.50 3.92 -3.69
CA ALA A 62 5.47 2.84 -3.49
C ALA A 62 4.78 1.58 -2.94
N TRP A 63 3.83 1.70 -2.01
CA TRP A 63 3.05 0.55 -1.52
C TRP A 63 2.34 -0.17 -2.66
N GLY A 64 1.63 0.59 -3.48
CA GLY A 64 0.90 0.08 -4.63
C GLY A 64 1.81 -0.63 -5.64
N ILE A 65 2.91 0.02 -6.02
CA ILE A 65 3.89 -0.54 -6.96
C ILE A 65 4.52 -1.81 -6.40
N LEU A 66 5.05 -1.77 -5.18
CA LEU A 66 5.79 -2.89 -4.59
C LEU A 66 4.87 -4.10 -4.35
N ASN A 67 3.67 -3.88 -3.82
CA ASN A 67 2.69 -4.93 -3.61
C ASN A 67 2.22 -5.53 -4.94
N GLY A 68 1.81 -4.69 -5.90
CA GLY A 68 1.36 -5.13 -7.21
C GLY A 68 2.45 -5.86 -8.00
N PHE A 69 3.70 -5.40 -7.88
CA PHE A 69 4.85 -6.04 -8.51
C PHE A 69 5.13 -7.43 -7.93
N ILE A 70 5.13 -7.60 -6.60
CA ILE A 70 5.32 -8.91 -5.96
C ILE A 70 4.18 -9.88 -6.33
N GLN A 71 2.93 -9.42 -6.28
CA GLN A 71 1.78 -10.24 -6.67
C GLN A 71 1.83 -10.65 -8.15
N SER A 72 2.27 -9.75 -9.04
CA SER A 72 2.42 -10.04 -10.46
C SER A 72 3.61 -10.97 -10.74
N LEU A 73 4.73 -10.78 -10.06
CA LEU A 73 5.93 -11.58 -10.23
C LEU A 73 5.68 -13.04 -9.81
N PHE A 74 5.04 -13.25 -8.66
CA PHE A 74 4.72 -14.55 -8.08
C PHE A 74 3.24 -14.93 -8.25
N PHE A 75 2.66 -14.59 -9.41
CA PHE A 75 1.22 -14.71 -9.64
C PHE A 75 0.68 -16.13 -9.47
N ASP A 76 1.42 -17.15 -9.89
CA ASP A 76 0.98 -18.55 -9.76
C ASP A 76 0.88 -18.96 -8.28
N SER A 77 1.89 -18.63 -7.47
CA SER A 77 1.87 -18.85 -6.02
C SER A 77 0.77 -18.02 -5.35
N TYR A 78 0.60 -16.76 -5.77
CA TYR A 78 -0.46 -15.89 -5.29
C TYR A 78 -1.84 -16.52 -5.54
N MET A 79 -2.12 -17.02 -6.75
CA MET A 79 -3.41 -17.66 -7.06
C MET A 79 -3.59 -19.02 -6.38
N ALA A 80 -2.53 -19.81 -6.22
CA ALA A 80 -2.57 -21.09 -5.51
C ALA A 80 -2.92 -20.92 -4.03
N ASN A 81 -2.34 -19.90 -3.38
CA ASN A 81 -2.54 -19.61 -1.97
C ASN A 81 -3.77 -18.71 -1.70
N ASN A 82 -4.45 -18.22 -2.74
CA ASN A 82 -5.61 -17.31 -2.63
C ASN A 82 -6.87 -17.78 -3.39
N PRO A 83 -7.46 -18.94 -3.04
CA PRO A 83 -8.62 -19.49 -3.74
C PRO A 83 -9.86 -18.57 -3.75
N LEU A 84 -10.05 -17.73 -2.73
CA LEU A 84 -11.15 -16.76 -2.69
C LEU A 84 -10.98 -15.65 -3.75
N LEU A 85 -9.75 -15.17 -3.95
CA LEU A 85 -9.43 -14.15 -4.94
C LEU A 85 -9.48 -14.71 -6.35
N ARG A 86 -9.05 -15.96 -6.56
CA ARG A 86 -9.05 -16.63 -7.87
C ARG A 86 -10.42 -16.56 -8.56
N LYS A 87 -11.50 -16.80 -7.83
CA LYS A 87 -12.89 -16.70 -8.34
C LYS A 87 -13.25 -15.32 -8.90
N ASN A 88 -12.59 -14.27 -8.43
CA ASN A 88 -12.78 -12.91 -8.92
C ASN A 88 -11.88 -12.61 -10.12
N PHE A 89 -10.67 -13.18 -10.16
CA PHE A 89 -9.76 -13.03 -11.30
C PHE A 89 -10.25 -13.75 -12.56
N ASP A 90 -10.95 -14.88 -12.42
CA ASP A 90 -11.54 -15.61 -13.56
C ASP A 90 -12.59 -14.77 -14.31
N LYS A 91 -13.11 -13.69 -13.69
CA LYS A 91 -14.06 -12.75 -14.32
C LYS A 91 -13.36 -11.63 -15.12
N VAL A 92 -12.06 -11.46 -14.96
CA VAL A 92 -11.28 -10.43 -15.66
C VAL A 92 -10.90 -10.96 -17.04
N THR A 93 -11.63 -10.56 -18.07
CA THR A 93 -11.43 -11.07 -19.45
C THR A 93 -10.70 -10.10 -20.38
N PHE A 94 -10.58 -8.83 -20.00
CA PHE A 94 -10.00 -7.78 -20.86
C PHE A 94 -8.47 -7.74 -20.87
N MET A 95 -7.81 -8.50 -19.99
CA MET A 95 -6.34 -8.60 -19.92
C MET A 95 -5.88 -9.89 -19.23
N PRO A 96 -4.62 -10.30 -19.46
CA PRO A 96 -4.02 -11.37 -18.66
C PRO A 96 -4.09 -11.06 -17.16
N PRO A 97 -4.65 -11.96 -16.33
CA PRO A 97 -4.83 -11.76 -14.88
C PRO A 97 -3.57 -11.30 -14.14
N ARG A 98 -2.39 -11.74 -14.61
CA ARG A 98 -1.09 -11.37 -14.04
C ARG A 98 -0.78 -9.87 -14.08
N TYR A 99 -1.29 -9.14 -15.07
CA TYR A 99 -1.03 -7.70 -15.21
C TYR A 99 -2.00 -6.84 -14.40
N PHE A 100 -3.11 -7.42 -13.93
CA PHE A 100 -4.11 -6.69 -13.19
C PHE A 100 -3.57 -6.11 -11.86
N PRO A 101 -2.86 -6.86 -10.99
CA PRO A 101 -2.25 -6.28 -9.78
C PRO A 101 -1.18 -5.22 -10.10
N LEU A 102 -0.47 -5.38 -11.22
CA LEU A 102 0.59 -4.46 -11.64
C LEU A 102 0.04 -3.08 -12.04
N LEU A 103 -1.15 -3.05 -12.65
CA LEU A 103 -1.81 -1.81 -13.07
C LEU A 103 -2.66 -1.20 -11.95
N THR A 104 -3.40 -2.03 -11.22
CA THR A 104 -4.26 -1.57 -10.13
C THR A 104 -3.46 -1.13 -8.90
N GLY A 105 -2.29 -1.74 -8.65
CA GLY A 105 -1.39 -1.40 -7.56
C GLY A 105 -1.05 0.09 -7.51
N PRO A 106 -0.43 0.69 -8.55
CA PRO A 106 -0.12 2.11 -8.57
C PRO A 106 -1.34 3.02 -8.38
N ILE A 107 -2.49 2.69 -8.98
CA ILE A 107 -3.72 3.47 -8.86
C ILE A 107 -4.22 3.47 -7.41
N MET A 108 -4.33 2.28 -6.81
CA MET A 108 -4.73 2.13 -5.42
C MET A 108 -3.70 2.76 -4.47
N GLY A 109 -2.42 2.67 -4.81
CA GLY A 109 -1.32 3.31 -4.09
C GLY A 109 -1.43 4.83 -4.07
N LEU A 110 -1.79 5.47 -5.18
CA LEU A 110 -2.05 6.90 -5.22
C LEU A 110 -3.23 7.30 -4.35
N VAL A 111 -4.33 6.53 -4.38
CA VAL A 111 -5.50 6.77 -3.51
C VAL A 111 -5.09 6.65 -2.04
N ALA A 112 -4.45 5.55 -1.65
CA ALA A 112 -3.97 5.33 -0.30
C ALA A 112 -2.98 6.42 0.16
N GLY A 113 -2.06 6.81 -0.73
CA GLY A 113 -1.09 7.86 -0.47
C GLY A 113 -1.73 9.24 -0.30
N GLY A 114 -2.78 9.54 -1.08
CA GLY A 114 -3.59 10.74 -0.91
C GLY A 114 -4.29 10.79 0.44
N VAL A 115 -4.90 9.66 0.85
CA VAL A 115 -5.53 9.52 2.18
C VAL A 115 -4.49 9.71 3.28
N LEU A 116 -3.37 9.01 3.21
CA LEU A 116 -2.29 9.07 4.20
C LEU A 116 -1.68 10.47 4.31
N GLY A 117 -1.44 11.13 3.17
CA GLY A 117 -0.96 12.51 3.13
C GLY A 117 -1.98 13.50 3.71
N GLY A 118 -3.26 13.32 3.40
CA GLY A 118 -4.36 14.13 3.93
C GLY A 118 -4.53 13.98 5.44
N LEU A 119 -4.54 12.74 5.94
CA LEU A 119 -4.60 12.43 7.37
C LEU A 119 -3.39 12.99 8.11
N THR A 120 -2.20 12.95 7.51
CA THR A 120 -0.98 13.52 8.10
C THR A 120 -1.12 15.03 8.30
N ILE A 121 -1.67 15.75 7.31
CA ILE A 121 -1.96 17.19 7.44
C ILE A 121 -2.98 17.43 8.55
N LEU A 122 -4.07 16.65 8.56
CA LEU A 122 -5.14 16.81 9.55
C LEU A 122 -4.61 16.60 10.98
N ILE A 123 -3.87 15.52 11.22
CA ILE A 123 -3.32 15.22 12.54
C ILE A 123 -2.35 16.31 13.00
N ARG A 124 -1.51 16.85 12.10
CA ARG A 124 -0.61 17.97 12.46
C ARG A 124 -1.34 19.25 12.81
N ARG A 125 -2.54 19.48 12.27
CA ARG A 125 -3.37 20.64 12.63
C ARG A 125 -4.02 20.48 14.00
N ILE A 126 -4.44 19.27 14.34
CA ILE A 126 -5.11 18.97 15.63
C ILE A 126 -4.08 18.85 16.76
N PHE A 127 -2.95 18.20 16.48
CA PHE A 127 -1.84 18.00 17.40
C PHE A 127 -0.57 18.61 16.78
N PRO A 128 -0.38 19.94 16.89
CA PRO A 128 0.86 20.56 16.48
C PRO A 128 2.00 19.93 17.26
N ALA A 129 3.02 19.45 16.57
CA ALA A 129 4.25 19.01 17.21
C ALA A 129 4.87 20.22 17.91
N THR A 130 4.88 20.20 19.24
CA THR A 130 5.55 21.18 20.11
C THR A 130 7.04 21.20 19.87
#